data_AF-A0A124HSA4-F1
#
_entry.id   AF-A0A124HSA4-F1
#
_cell.length_a   1.000
_cell.length_b   1.000
_cell.length_c   1.000
_cell.angle_alpha   90.00
_cell.angle_beta   90.00
_cell.angle_gamma   90.00
#
_symmetry.space_group_name_H-M   'P 1'
#
loop_
_entity.id
_entity.type
_entity.pdbx_description
1 polymer ?
#
loop_
_entity_poly.entity_id
_entity_poly.type
_entity_poly.pdbx_seq_one_letter_code
_entity_poly.pdbx_strand_id
1 'polypeptide(L)'
;MITYDRLGSRPRTLGSWTLNYDQLGSRLRSVGAIDMTYSRWANLPRSVGQWSCEHSLFASRLERIGPHELRYDRLGSRVRAIGPLEIFYDRLGSRPVRVRLPGDGALPDDLLLALFLVLYWEEEREAAAAQRR
;
A
#
# COMPACT_ATOMS: atom_id res chain seq x y z
N MET A 1 -16.27 1.31 -1.76
CA MET A 1 -16.42 2.75 -1.46
C MET A 1 -15.42 3.13 -0.39
N ILE A 2 -14.66 4.21 -0.56
CA ILE A 2 -13.71 4.72 0.43
C ILE A 2 -14.36 5.91 1.14
N THR A 3 -14.32 5.93 2.47
CA THR A 3 -14.71 7.12 3.26
C THR A 3 -13.48 7.71 3.90
N TYR A 4 -13.49 9.03 4.11
CA TYR A 4 -12.38 9.75 4.73
C TYR A 4 -12.78 10.26 6.13
N ASP A 5 -11.78 10.57 6.95
CA ASP A 5 -11.97 11.31 8.19
C ASP A 5 -12.54 12.72 7.94
N ARG A 6 -13.02 13.39 9.01
CA ARG A 6 -13.67 14.70 8.89
C ARG A 6 -12.77 15.80 8.31
N LEU A 7 -11.46 15.61 8.33
CA LEU A 7 -10.47 16.53 7.76
C LEU A 7 -10.07 16.16 6.32
N GLY A 8 -10.62 15.06 5.77
CA GLY A 8 -10.36 14.60 4.40
C GLY A 8 -8.97 14.03 4.17
N SER A 9 -8.16 13.92 5.23
CA SER A 9 -6.75 13.61 5.17
C SER A 9 -6.45 12.12 5.21
N ARG A 10 -7.39 11.28 5.71
CA ARG A 10 -7.12 9.85 5.94
C ARG A 10 -8.30 8.98 5.58
N PRO A 11 -8.10 7.87 4.85
CA PRO A 11 -9.16 6.92 4.58
C PRO A 11 -9.56 6.21 5.88
N ARG A 12 -10.85 6.14 6.17
CA ARG A 12 -11.44 5.50 7.36
C ARG A 12 -12.04 4.15 7.05
N THR A 13 -12.55 3.95 5.84
CA THR A 13 -13.07 2.67 5.40
C THR A 13 -12.62 2.35 3.98
N LEU A 14 -12.39 1.07 3.71
CA LEU A 14 -12.14 0.53 2.39
C LEU A 14 -13.19 -0.55 2.11
N GLY A 15 -14.25 -0.21 1.37
CA GLY A 15 -15.38 -1.13 1.20
C GLY A 15 -16.05 -1.41 2.55
N SER A 16 -16.08 -2.68 2.95
CA SER A 16 -16.58 -3.15 4.24
C SER A 16 -15.53 -3.13 5.36
N TRP A 17 -14.26 -2.85 5.06
CA TRP A 17 -13.20 -2.87 6.07
C TRP A 17 -13.02 -1.51 6.75
N THR A 18 -12.95 -1.53 8.08
CA THR A 18 -12.59 -0.36 8.89
C THR A 18 -11.08 -0.23 8.97
N LEU A 19 -10.56 0.96 8.72
CA LEU A 19 -9.13 1.26 8.81
C LEU A 19 -8.84 1.81 10.21
N ASN A 20 -8.01 1.10 10.98
CA ASN A 20 -7.61 1.52 12.32
C ASN A 20 -6.17 2.02 12.30
N TYR A 21 -5.94 3.18 12.89
CA TYR A 21 -4.62 3.81 12.98
C TYR A 21 -4.08 3.75 14.41
N ASP A 22 -2.78 3.97 14.59
CA ASP A 22 -2.16 4.14 15.90
C ASP A 22 -2.69 5.37 16.64
N GLN A 23 -2.37 5.51 17.93
CA GLN A 23 -2.92 6.58 18.78
C GLN A 23 -2.54 7.99 18.29
N LEU A 24 -1.43 8.13 17.56
CA LEU A 24 -1.01 9.38 16.93
C LEU A 24 -1.66 9.58 15.54
N GLY A 25 -2.40 8.59 15.06
CA GLY A 25 -3.07 8.56 13.76
C GLY A 25 -2.09 8.54 12.57
N SER A 26 -0.81 8.28 12.82
CA SER A 26 0.27 8.35 11.84
C SER A 26 0.49 7.06 11.08
N ARG A 27 0.04 5.92 11.62
CA ARG A 27 0.29 4.62 10.99
C ARG A 27 -0.93 3.73 11.05
N LEU A 28 -1.24 3.12 9.91
CA LEU A 28 -2.25 2.07 9.84
C LEU A 28 -1.83 0.86 10.69
N ARG A 29 -2.74 0.38 11.53
CA ARG A 29 -2.54 -0.74 12.47
C ARG A 29 -3.32 -1.97 12.07
N SER A 30 -4.52 -1.78 11.50
CA SER A 30 -5.32 -2.89 10.98
C SER A 30 -6.31 -2.44 9.91
N VAL A 31 -6.68 -3.39 9.05
CA VAL A 31 -7.72 -3.26 8.02
C VAL A 31 -8.79 -4.31 8.29
N GLY A 32 -9.95 -3.87 8.77
CA GLY A 32 -10.99 -4.77 9.27
C GLY A 32 -10.47 -5.60 10.45
N ALA A 33 -10.48 -6.92 10.30
CA ALA A 33 -9.93 -7.87 11.27
C ALA A 33 -8.46 -8.25 11.01
N ILE A 34 -7.83 -7.63 10.01
CA ILE A 34 -6.47 -7.97 9.57
C ILE A 34 -5.48 -7.04 10.25
N ASP A 35 -4.71 -7.58 11.20
CA ASP A 35 -3.69 -6.83 11.95
C ASP A 35 -2.40 -6.66 11.15
N MET A 36 -1.72 -5.54 11.38
CA MET A 36 -0.47 -5.22 10.72
C MET A 36 0.66 -5.09 11.74
N THR A 37 1.80 -5.68 11.43
CA THR A 37 3.02 -5.52 12.23
C THR A 37 4.09 -4.79 11.43
N TYR A 38 4.95 -4.07 12.14
CA TYR A 38 6.00 -3.25 11.54
C TYR A 38 7.37 -3.62 12.11
N SER A 39 8.40 -3.47 11.29
CA SER A 39 9.78 -3.54 11.72
C SER A 39 10.07 -2.43 12.72
N ARG A 40 10.61 -2.82 13.88
CA ARG A 40 11.00 -1.91 14.95
C ARG A 40 12.09 -0.91 14.53
N TRP A 41 12.88 -1.26 13.51
CA TRP A 41 14.08 -0.51 13.11
C TRP A 41 13.91 0.25 11.79
N ALA A 42 13.05 -0.22 10.89
CA ALA A 42 12.94 0.33 9.54
C ALA A 42 11.64 1.11 9.28
N ASN A 43 10.70 1.13 10.22
CA ASN A 43 9.33 1.62 9.99
C ASN A 43 8.66 1.03 8.73
N LEU A 44 9.07 -0.18 8.36
CA LEU A 44 8.55 -0.91 7.21
C LEU A 44 7.57 -1.98 7.69
N PRO A 45 6.48 -2.23 6.97
CA PRO A 45 5.51 -3.27 7.33
C PRO A 45 6.17 -4.64 7.28
N ARG A 46 6.03 -5.46 8.33
CA ARG A 46 6.62 -6.80 8.40
C ARG A 46 5.62 -7.90 8.06
N SER A 47 4.37 -7.74 8.49
CA SER A 47 3.29 -8.67 8.19
C SER A 47 1.93 -7.99 8.15
N VAL A 48 1.00 -8.60 7.43
CA VAL A 48 -0.39 -8.18 7.28
C VAL A 48 -1.27 -9.41 7.44
N GLY A 49 -1.87 -9.59 8.61
CA GLY A 49 -2.55 -10.81 9.00
C GLY A 49 -1.61 -12.01 8.87
N GLN A 50 -1.97 -12.92 7.97
CA GLN A 50 -1.19 -14.13 7.66
C GLN A 50 -0.12 -13.90 6.57
N TRP A 51 -0.08 -12.74 5.94
CA TRP A 51 0.87 -12.43 4.88
C TRP A 51 2.19 -11.91 5.43
N SER A 52 3.28 -12.48 4.94
CA SER A 52 4.62 -11.92 5.12
C SER A 52 4.86 -10.78 4.14
N CYS A 53 5.57 -9.75 4.59
CA CYS A 53 6.07 -8.67 3.75
C CYS A 53 7.58 -8.82 3.60
N GLU A 54 8.04 -8.97 2.35
CA GLU A 54 9.45 -9.14 2.04
C GLU A 54 10.04 -7.87 1.46
N HIS A 55 11.27 -7.57 1.88
CA HIS A 55 11.92 -6.32 1.53
C HIS A 55 13.24 -6.59 0.85
N SER A 56 13.57 -5.70 -0.07
CA SER A 56 14.88 -5.63 -0.67
C SER A 56 15.94 -5.36 0.39
N LEU A 57 16.94 -6.22 0.46
CA LEU A 57 18.10 -6.05 1.37
C LEU A 57 18.90 -4.78 1.06
N PHE A 58 18.89 -4.33 -0.20
CA PHE A 58 19.71 -3.21 -0.67
C PHE A 58 18.92 -1.92 -0.91
N ALA A 59 17.63 -2.03 -1.25
CA ALA A 59 16.84 -0.88 -1.68
C ALA A 59 15.80 -0.40 -0.65
N SER A 60 15.74 -0.99 0.55
CA SER A 60 14.80 -0.62 1.62
C SER A 60 13.35 -0.44 1.13
N ARG A 61 12.91 -1.35 0.25
CA ARG A 61 11.60 -1.30 -0.41
C ARG A 61 10.94 -2.66 -0.32
N LEU A 62 9.61 -2.67 -0.38
CA LEU A 62 8.81 -3.90 -0.34
C LEU A 62 8.87 -4.60 -1.71
N GLU A 63 9.24 -5.87 -1.76
CA GLU A 63 9.32 -6.66 -3.00
C GLU A 63 8.16 -7.64 -3.14
N ARG A 64 7.55 -8.07 -2.03
CA ARG A 64 6.41 -8.98 -2.02
C ARG A 64 5.53 -8.76 -0.80
N ILE A 65 4.23 -8.90 -0.99
CA ILE A 65 3.21 -8.91 0.06
C ILE A 65 2.35 -10.17 -0.06
N GLY A 66 2.50 -11.09 0.89
CA GLY A 66 1.81 -12.38 0.85
C GLY A 66 2.10 -13.11 -0.47
N PRO A 67 1.07 -13.55 -1.22
CA PRO A 67 1.27 -14.23 -2.51
C PRO A 67 1.61 -13.28 -3.67
N HIS A 68 1.58 -11.96 -3.45
CA HIS A 68 1.66 -10.97 -4.53
C HIS A 68 3.04 -10.33 -4.63
N GLU A 69 3.71 -10.55 -5.75
CA GLU A 69 4.99 -9.92 -6.08
C GLU A 69 4.81 -8.47 -6.55
N LEU A 70 5.69 -7.57 -6.11
CA LEU A 70 5.67 -6.15 -6.47
C LEU A 70 6.71 -5.86 -7.54
N ARG A 71 6.26 -5.36 -8.69
CA ARG A 71 7.15 -4.94 -9.78
C ARG A 71 7.23 -3.42 -9.82
N TYR A 72 8.44 -2.89 -9.88
CA TYR A 72 8.71 -1.46 -9.90
C TYR A 72 8.92 -0.92 -11.32
N ASP A 73 8.82 0.40 -11.48
CA ASP A 73 9.24 1.07 -12.70
C ASP A 73 10.76 0.98 -12.94
N ARG A 74 11.20 1.40 -14.13
CA ARG A 74 12.63 1.34 -14.51
C ARG A 74 13.55 2.13 -13.59
N LEU A 75 13.02 3.16 -12.93
CA LEU A 75 13.77 3.98 -11.98
C LEU A 75 13.73 3.40 -10.56
N GLY A 76 13.00 2.29 -10.34
CA GLY A 76 12.88 1.61 -9.05
C GLY A 76 12.15 2.43 -7.99
N SER A 77 11.42 3.45 -8.40
CA SER A 77 10.87 4.49 -7.53
C SER A 77 9.45 4.17 -7.06
N ARG A 78 8.65 3.53 -7.93
CA ARG A 78 7.22 3.28 -7.71
C ARG A 78 6.80 1.91 -8.18
N VAL A 79 5.82 1.32 -7.51
CA VAL A 79 5.22 0.03 -7.86
C VAL A 79 4.32 0.21 -9.08
N ARG A 80 4.62 -0.54 -10.14
CA ARG A 80 3.87 -0.60 -11.40
C ARG A 80 2.98 -1.82 -11.51
N ALA A 81 3.22 -2.87 -10.71
CA ALA A 81 2.35 -4.04 -10.68
C ALA A 81 2.39 -4.77 -9.34
N ILE A 82 1.28 -5.43 -9.03
CA ILE A 82 1.04 -6.25 -7.83
C ILE A 82 0.49 -7.59 -8.29
N GLY A 83 1.35 -8.61 -8.36
CA GLY A 83 1.04 -9.88 -9.01
C GLY A 83 0.51 -9.66 -10.44
N PRO A 84 -0.73 -10.08 -10.75
CA PRO A 84 -1.35 -9.88 -12.06
C PRO A 84 -1.85 -8.45 -12.28
N LEU A 85 -2.04 -7.65 -11.24
CA LEU A 85 -2.60 -6.30 -11.31
C LEU A 85 -1.54 -5.30 -11.80
N GLU A 86 -1.89 -4.45 -12.77
CA GLU A 86 -1.03 -3.37 -13.25
C GLU A 86 -1.54 -1.99 -12.80
N ILE A 87 -0.61 -1.09 -12.46
CA ILE A 87 -0.90 0.27 -12.01
C ILE A 87 -0.39 1.27 -13.06
N PHE A 88 -1.29 2.11 -13.53
CA PHE A 88 -1.02 3.20 -14.46
C PHE A 88 -1.00 4.52 -13.70
N TYR A 89 -0.01 5.33 -14.03
CA TYR A 89 0.20 6.64 -13.44
C TYR A 89 -0.09 7.73 -14.45
N ASP A 90 -0.32 8.95 -13.97
CA ASP A 90 -0.44 10.13 -14.83
C ASP A 90 0.83 10.38 -15.67
N ARG A 91 0.78 11.36 -16.58
CA ARG A 91 1.92 11.70 -17.44
C ARG A 91 3.16 12.14 -16.67
N LEU A 92 2.99 12.72 -15.49
CA LEU A 92 4.08 13.13 -14.61
C LEU A 92 4.55 11.97 -13.71
N GLY A 93 3.98 10.77 -13.90
CA GLY A 93 4.23 9.56 -13.13
C GLY A 93 3.85 9.66 -11.65
N SER A 94 3.23 10.76 -11.22
CA SER A 94 3.17 11.19 -9.82
C SER A 94 2.02 10.55 -9.06
N ARG A 95 0.91 10.27 -9.73
CA ARG A 95 -0.29 9.73 -9.10
C ARG A 95 -0.80 8.51 -9.84
N PRO A 96 -1.20 7.43 -9.13
CA PRO A 96 -1.91 6.32 -9.74
C PRO A 96 -3.28 6.82 -10.23
N VAL A 97 -3.58 6.57 -11.51
CA VAL A 97 -4.84 7.02 -12.15
C VAL A 97 -5.74 5.87 -12.58
N ARG A 98 -5.18 4.67 -12.74
CA ARG A 98 -5.93 3.49 -13.19
C ARG A 98 -5.21 2.23 -12.77
N VAL A 99 -5.98 1.18 -12.49
CA VAL A 99 -5.48 -0.18 -12.36
C VAL A 99 -6.11 -1.07 -13.42
N ARG A 100 -5.36 -2.08 -13.88
CA ARG A 100 -5.85 -3.10 -14.81
C ARG A 100 -5.57 -4.47 -14.23
N LEU A 101 -6.62 -5.27 -14.12
CA LEU A 101 -6.52 -6.70 -13.85
C LEU A 101 -6.73 -7.44 -15.17
N PRO A 102 -5.87 -8.40 -15.55
CA PRO A 102 -6.11 -9.26 -16.71
C PRO A 102 -7.35 -10.13 -16.49
N GLY A 103 -8.24 -10.14 -17.48
CA GLY A 103 -9.50 -10.90 -17.46
C GLY A 103 -10.72 -10.05 -17.13
N ASP A 104 -11.90 -10.65 -17.32
CA ASP A 104 -13.18 -10.03 -17.02
C ASP A 104 -13.63 -10.47 -15.63
N GLY A 105 -13.47 -9.59 -14.64
CA GLY A 105 -13.81 -9.91 -13.25
C GLY A 105 -13.73 -8.71 -12.32
N ALA A 106 -14.42 -8.81 -11.18
CA ALA A 106 -14.23 -7.89 -10.08
C ALA A 106 -12.84 -8.07 -9.48
N LEU A 107 -12.27 -6.98 -8.95
CA LEU A 107 -11.00 -7.04 -8.23
C LEU A 107 -11.16 -7.92 -6.99
N PRO A 108 -10.39 -9.02 -6.87
CA PRO A 108 -10.40 -9.86 -5.68
C PRO A 108 -10.03 -9.06 -4.42
N ASP A 109 -10.65 -9.40 -3.29
CA ASP A 109 -10.44 -8.70 -2.02
C ASP A 109 -8.96 -8.71 -1.58
N ASP A 110 -8.25 -9.80 -1.81
CA ASP A 110 -6.84 -9.91 -1.49
C ASP A 110 -5.98 -8.94 -2.32
N LEU A 111 -6.26 -8.83 -3.62
CA LEU A 111 -5.61 -7.85 -4.49
C LEU A 111 -6.02 -6.42 -4.17
N LEU A 112 -7.26 -6.17 -3.76
CA LEU A 112 -7.71 -4.86 -3.30
C LEU A 112 -6.96 -4.44 -2.03
N LEU A 113 -6.80 -5.35 -1.07
CA LEU A 113 -6.04 -5.12 0.15
C LEU A 113 -4.57 -4.84 -0.18
N ALA A 114 -3.95 -5.68 -1.01
CA ALA A 114 -2.57 -5.49 -1.43
C ALA A 114 -2.36 -4.15 -2.15
N LEU A 115 -3.27 -3.79 -3.07
CA LEU A 115 -3.26 -2.50 -3.77
C LEU A 115 -3.34 -1.33 -2.80
N PHE A 116 -4.31 -1.35 -1.89
CA PHE A 116 -4.49 -0.27 -0.93
C PHE A 116 -3.23 -0.08 -0.07
N LEU A 117 -2.67 -1.17 0.44
CA LEU A 117 -1.49 -1.13 1.30
C LEU A 117 -0.25 -0.62 0.58
N VAL A 118 -0.03 -1.06 -0.66
CA VAL A 118 1.08 -0.58 -1.49
C VAL A 118 0.98 0.92 -1.69
N LEU A 119 -0.18 1.44 -2.10
CA LEU A 119 -0.37 2.87 -2.33
C LEU A 119 -0.25 3.68 -1.03
N TYR A 120 -0.82 3.18 0.07
CA TYR A 120 -0.71 3.81 1.38
C TYR A 120 0.76 3.95 1.83
N TRP A 121 1.57 2.89 1.69
CA TRP A 121 2.98 2.96 2.08
C TRP A 121 3.84 3.80 1.14
N GLU A 122 3.50 3.89 -0.15
CA GLU A 122 4.16 4.83 -1.05
C GLU A 122 3.90 6.28 -0.64
N GLU A 123 2.66 6.63 -0.31
CA GLU A 123 2.29 7.97 0.17
C GLU A 123 3.01 8.31 1.48
N GLU A 124 3.05 7.39 2.45
CA GLU A 124 3.79 7.57 3.70
C GLU A 124 5.29 7.79 3.48
N ARG A 125 5.90 7.09 2.51
CA ARG A 125 7.31 7.28 2.16
C ARG A 125 7.56 8.63 1.50
N GLU A 126 6.70 9.05 0.59
CA GLU A 126 6.80 10.37 -0.05
C GLU A 126 6.62 11.49 0.99
N ALA A 127 5.66 11.36 1.92
CA ALA A 127 5.43 12.31 3.01
C ALA A 127 6.64 12.40 3.95
N ALA A 128 7.23 11.26 4.34
CA ALA A 128 8.43 11.23 5.17
C ALA A 128 9.66 11.81 4.45
N ALA A 129 9.77 11.64 3.12
CA ALA A 129 10.83 12.25 2.33
C ALA A 129 10.66 13.77 2.17
N ALA A 130 9.41 14.24 2.04
CA ALA A 130 9.10 15.67 1.97
C ALA A 130 9.40 16.40 3.28
N GLN A 131 9.18 15.76 4.43
CA GLN A 131 9.50 16.33 5.76
C GLN A 131 11.00 16.41 6.06
N ARG A 132 11.84 15.73 5.28
CA ARG A 132 13.32 15.75 5.42
C ARG A 132 14.01 16.78 4.52
N ARG A 133 13.25 17.50 3.68
CA ARG A 133 13.73 18.60 2.84
C ARG A 133 13.41 19.93 3.49
#